data_AF-A0A5K7YKZ2-F1
#
_entry.id   AF-A0A5K7YKZ2-F1
#
_cell.length_a   1.000
_cell.length_b   1.000
_cell.length_c   1.000
_cell.angle_alpha   90.00
_cell.angle_beta   90.00
_cell.angle_gamma   90.00
#
_symmetry.space_group_name_H-M   'P 1'
#
loop_
_entity.id
_entity.type
_entity.pdbx_description
1 polymer ?
#
loop_
_entity_poly.entity_id
_entity_poly.type
_entity_poly.pdbx_seq_one_letter_code
_entity_poly.pdbx_strand_id
1 'polypeptide(L)'
;MPKLYLKEYARALAGRHVFIACREGILRDHFQDVITDIKFLVRHGAVTTLLHNMPNRFANRKLITQLERRLPDTGIIRISPEIDFYDAVLNHRPAMFKVIFLERRFLIDRQGDKINAITTGRVRQSLDEFGGPIANVNFKGAMACICRKIEAGQCDRVHILPAGKNIIKHELFTVEGAGTLIANNFREDFRQVRTDAEVAIVHRILEMYKRSGFLKPRSKAYLNDHRHRFYVTAIDGIVVGCVEQKIIDEKTVELGALAISTRFRNQRVGVHTVKSFMALMRSQGYTRFISLTNNPRLEALYAQLGFVRESRAEYRQRQAMSPDVTMFCLIDDPAG
;
A
#
# COMPACT_ATOMS: atom_id res chain seq x y z
N MET A 1 -12.78 2.52 -13.07
CA MET A 1 -12.92 1.98 -11.69
C MET A 1 -11.68 1.16 -11.33
N PRO A 2 -11.25 1.15 -10.05
CA PRO A 2 -10.15 0.30 -9.58
C PRO A 2 -10.49 -1.18 -9.75
N LYS A 3 -9.47 -2.02 -9.99
CA LYS A 3 -9.65 -3.48 -10.05
C LYS A 3 -9.53 -4.07 -8.65
N LEU A 4 -10.51 -4.89 -8.26
CA LEU A 4 -10.56 -5.50 -6.94
C LEU A 4 -9.93 -6.89 -6.95
N TYR A 5 -9.21 -7.21 -5.89
CA TYR A 5 -8.54 -8.50 -5.66
C TYR A 5 -9.13 -9.17 -4.43
N LEU A 6 -10.32 -9.74 -4.60
CA LEU A 6 -11.12 -10.20 -3.47
C LEU A 6 -10.52 -11.44 -2.81
N LYS A 7 -10.09 -12.43 -3.59
CA LYS A 7 -9.59 -13.71 -3.04
C LYS A 7 -8.31 -13.51 -2.23
N GLU A 8 -7.43 -12.66 -2.75
CA GLU A 8 -6.11 -12.40 -2.19
C GLU A 8 -6.20 -11.57 -0.90
N TYR A 9 -7.00 -10.49 -0.94
CA TYR A 9 -7.10 -9.58 0.21
C TYR A 9 -8.13 -10.04 1.24
N ALA A 10 -9.20 -10.75 0.87
CA ALA A 10 -10.14 -11.31 1.84
C ALA A 10 -9.46 -12.33 2.76
N ARG A 11 -8.54 -13.15 2.25
CA ARG A 11 -7.78 -14.10 3.08
C ARG A 11 -6.99 -13.39 4.19
N ALA A 12 -6.46 -12.19 3.92
CA ALA A 12 -5.74 -11.40 4.93
C ALA A 12 -6.66 -10.77 5.99
N LEU A 13 -7.97 -10.66 5.70
CA LEU A 13 -8.98 -10.09 6.60
C LEU A 13 -9.86 -11.14 7.27
N ALA A 14 -9.90 -12.36 6.74
CA ALA A 14 -10.77 -13.43 7.24
C ALA A 14 -10.50 -13.72 8.72
N GLY A 15 -11.54 -13.61 9.54
CA GLY A 15 -11.47 -13.80 10.99
C GLY A 15 -10.75 -12.68 11.75
N ARG A 16 -10.24 -11.66 11.07
CA ARG A 16 -9.57 -10.52 11.70
C ARG A 16 -10.58 -9.41 12.01
N HIS A 17 -10.39 -8.77 13.16
CA HIS A 17 -11.18 -7.60 13.55
C HIS A 17 -10.75 -6.35 12.79
N VAL A 18 -11.71 -5.69 12.16
CA VAL A 18 -11.56 -4.38 11.53
C VAL A 18 -12.45 -3.38 12.26
N PHE A 19 -11.83 -2.37 12.86
CA PHE A 19 -12.52 -1.30 13.58
C PHE A 19 -12.68 -0.11 12.64
N ILE A 20 -13.91 0.35 12.43
CA ILE A 20 -14.25 1.49 11.60
C ILE A 20 -14.72 2.60 12.53
N ALA A 21 -13.99 3.71 12.57
CA ALA A 21 -14.30 4.87 13.38
C ALA A 21 -14.82 6.01 12.52
N CYS A 22 -16.01 6.52 12.83
CA CYS A 22 -16.65 7.58 12.07
C CYS A 22 -17.37 8.58 12.99
N ARG A 23 -16.97 9.86 12.93
CA ARG A 23 -17.63 10.93 13.68
C ARG A 23 -19.05 11.20 13.16
N GLU A 24 -19.92 11.74 14.01
CA GLU A 24 -21.36 11.98 13.75
C GLU A 24 -21.59 12.69 12.43
N GLY A 25 -20.94 13.84 12.21
CA GLY A 25 -21.14 14.63 11.00
C GLY A 25 -20.84 13.82 9.73
N ILE A 26 -19.70 13.13 9.71
CA ILE A 26 -19.28 12.31 8.57
C ILE A 26 -20.23 11.11 8.40
N LEU A 27 -20.62 10.46 9.50
CA LEU A 27 -21.49 9.30 9.46
C LEU A 27 -22.89 9.65 8.95
N ARG A 28 -23.39 10.86 9.24
CA ARG A 28 -24.65 11.36 8.66
C ARG A 28 -24.50 11.61 7.17
N ASP A 29 -23.47 12.37 6.79
CA ASP A 29 -23.22 12.78 5.40
C ASP A 29 -23.03 11.57 4.47
N HIS A 30 -22.40 10.49 4.98
CA HIS A 30 -22.01 9.31 4.21
C HIS A 30 -22.66 8.00 4.69
N PHE A 31 -23.81 8.09 5.35
CA PHE A 31 -24.45 6.96 6.05
C PHE A 31 -24.60 5.69 5.19
N GLN A 32 -25.08 5.86 3.96
CA GLN A 32 -25.31 4.75 3.04
C GLN A 32 -24.01 4.11 2.55
N ASP A 33 -23.00 4.94 2.27
CA ASP A 33 -21.70 4.48 1.79
C ASP A 33 -20.98 3.67 2.86
N VAL A 34 -20.95 4.17 4.10
CA VAL A 34 -20.33 3.49 5.24
C VAL A 34 -20.98 2.13 5.50
N ILE A 35 -22.32 2.06 5.54
CA ILE A 35 -23.03 0.79 5.72
C ILE A 35 -22.72 -0.19 4.59
N THR A 36 -22.70 0.30 3.34
CA THR A 36 -22.44 -0.55 2.17
C THR A 36 -21.05 -1.17 2.22
N ASP A 37 -20.05 -0.38 2.60
CA ASP A 37 -18.68 -0.86 2.73
C ASP A 37 -18.52 -1.82 3.92
N ILE A 38 -19.12 -1.55 5.08
CA ILE A 38 -19.06 -2.48 6.22
C ILE A 38 -19.71 -3.83 5.87
N LYS A 39 -20.88 -3.82 5.23
CA LYS A 39 -21.50 -5.05 4.71
C LYS A 39 -20.61 -5.78 3.73
N PHE A 40 -19.87 -5.05 2.91
CA PHE A 40 -18.91 -5.64 2.00
C PHE A 40 -17.81 -6.37 2.76
N LEU A 41 -17.26 -5.78 3.83
CA LEU A 41 -16.26 -6.41 4.68
C LEU A 41 -16.76 -7.69 5.34
N VAL A 42 -17.96 -7.64 5.95
CA VAL A 42 -18.59 -8.80 6.60
C VAL A 42 -18.75 -9.95 5.62
N ARG A 43 -19.27 -9.69 4.41
CA ARG A 43 -19.41 -10.71 3.35
C ARG A 43 -18.09 -11.33 2.90
N HIS A 44 -16.96 -10.67 3.16
CA HIS A 44 -15.62 -11.17 2.84
C HIS A 44 -14.88 -11.66 4.10
N GLY A 45 -15.61 -11.99 5.17
CA GLY A 45 -15.09 -12.70 6.33
C GLY A 45 -14.41 -11.83 7.39
N ALA A 46 -14.44 -10.51 7.26
CA ALA A 46 -13.93 -9.63 8.30
C ALA A 46 -14.94 -9.52 9.46
N VAL A 47 -14.45 -9.52 10.69
CA VAL A 47 -15.27 -9.19 11.86
C VAL A 47 -15.21 -7.68 12.06
N THR A 48 -16.35 -7.00 12.04
CA THR A 48 -16.39 -5.54 12.01
C THR A 48 -16.92 -4.92 13.30
N THR A 49 -16.39 -3.76 13.66
CA THR A 49 -16.92 -2.91 14.72
C THR A 49 -16.98 -1.47 14.24
N LEU A 50 -18.14 -0.84 14.29
CA LEU A 50 -18.32 0.59 14.00
C LEU A 50 -18.31 1.37 15.31
N LEU A 51 -17.32 2.26 15.47
CA LEU A 51 -17.24 3.21 16.56
C LEU A 51 -17.70 4.59 16.08
N HIS A 52 -18.66 5.20 16.76
CA HIS A 52 -19.18 6.52 16.38
C HIS A 52 -19.48 7.38 17.60
N ASN A 53 -19.49 8.70 17.46
CA ASN A 53 -19.87 9.62 18.54
C ASN A 53 -21.26 10.24 18.39
N MET A 54 -22.12 9.68 17.52
CA MET A 54 -23.52 10.12 17.36
C MET A 54 -24.29 10.03 18.69
N PRO A 55 -24.73 11.16 19.29
CA PRO A 55 -25.48 11.15 20.55
C PRO A 55 -26.82 10.46 20.43
N ASN A 56 -27.34 9.88 21.52
CA ASN A 56 -28.69 9.30 21.55
C ASN A 56 -29.74 10.37 21.82
N ARG A 57 -29.94 11.24 20.84
CA ARG A 57 -30.96 12.30 20.85
C ARG A 57 -31.99 12.05 19.75
N PHE A 58 -33.14 12.72 19.85
CA PHE A 58 -34.25 12.57 18.91
C PHE A 58 -33.81 12.67 17.43
N ALA A 59 -32.96 13.66 17.10
CA ALA A 59 -32.41 13.89 15.75
C ALA A 59 -31.55 12.73 15.19
N ASN A 60 -31.22 11.74 16.01
CA ASN A 60 -30.27 10.67 15.72
C ASN A 60 -30.94 9.30 15.80
N ARG A 61 -32.08 9.21 16.48
CA ARG A 61 -32.77 7.95 16.82
C ARG A 61 -33.02 7.09 15.59
N LYS A 62 -33.51 7.70 14.50
CA LYS A 62 -33.74 7.00 13.22
C LYS A 62 -32.46 6.40 12.64
N LEU A 63 -31.35 7.14 12.68
CA LEU A 63 -30.06 6.66 12.14
C LEU A 63 -29.47 5.55 13.00
N ILE A 64 -29.54 5.68 14.33
CA ILE A 64 -29.05 4.67 15.28
C ILE A 64 -29.80 3.35 15.08
N THR A 65 -31.14 3.39 15.07
CA THR A 65 -31.95 2.20 14.79
C THR A 65 -31.67 1.60 13.41
N GLN A 66 -31.38 2.45 12.41
CA GLN A 66 -30.99 1.97 11.10
C GLN A 66 -29.60 1.31 11.07
N LEU A 67 -28.63 1.77 11.88
CA LEU A 67 -27.32 1.13 12.00
C LEU A 67 -27.48 -0.29 12.55
N GLU A 68 -28.14 -0.41 13.70
CA GLU A 68 -28.38 -1.71 14.37
C GLU A 68 -29.12 -2.68 13.43
N ARG A 69 -30.19 -2.22 12.79
CA ARG A 69 -30.97 -3.06 11.86
C ARG A 69 -30.19 -3.45 10.62
N ARG A 70 -29.34 -2.56 10.07
CA ARG A 70 -28.67 -2.80 8.79
C ARG A 70 -27.31 -3.46 8.95
N LEU A 71 -26.70 -3.42 10.12
CA LEU A 71 -25.39 -4.02 10.40
C LEU A 71 -25.50 -5.03 11.55
N PRO A 72 -26.35 -6.07 11.45
CA PRO A 72 -26.59 -7.00 12.56
C PRO A 72 -25.33 -7.77 12.98
N ASP A 73 -24.42 -8.04 12.04
CA ASP A 73 -23.17 -8.77 12.28
C ASP A 73 -21.99 -7.85 12.64
N THR A 74 -22.24 -6.57 12.90
CA THR A 74 -21.22 -5.57 13.26
C THR A 74 -21.45 -5.06 14.66
N GLY A 75 -20.41 -5.06 15.50
CA GLY A 75 -20.49 -4.40 16.80
C GLY A 75 -20.65 -2.88 16.63
N ILE A 76 -21.70 -2.29 17.19
CA ILE A 76 -21.92 -0.84 17.15
C ILE A 76 -21.58 -0.25 18.51
N ILE A 77 -20.55 0.60 18.55
CA ILE A 77 -20.04 1.20 19.79
C ILE A 77 -20.22 2.71 19.73
N ARG A 78 -20.95 3.25 20.71
CA ARG A 78 -21.12 4.70 20.87
C ARG A 78 -20.04 5.24 21.80
N ILE A 79 -19.26 6.19 21.31
CA ILE A 79 -18.28 6.98 22.06
C ILE A 79 -18.95 8.27 22.52
N SER A 80 -18.69 8.69 23.76
CA SER A 80 -19.20 9.96 24.28
C SER A 80 -18.67 11.14 23.42
N PRO A 81 -19.51 12.12 23.05
CA PRO A 81 -19.03 13.31 22.34
C PRO A 81 -18.12 14.19 23.20
N GLU A 82 -18.11 14.01 24.53
CA GLU A 82 -17.36 14.82 25.50
C GLU A 82 -15.89 14.39 25.67
N ILE A 83 -15.48 13.28 25.06
CA ILE A 83 -14.11 12.75 25.16
C ILE A 83 -13.40 12.81 23.80
N ASP A 84 -12.07 12.77 23.82
CA ASP A 84 -11.30 12.71 22.58
C ASP A 84 -11.64 11.43 21.79
N PHE A 85 -12.15 11.63 20.58
CA PHE A 85 -12.64 10.54 19.75
C PHE A 85 -11.54 9.57 19.31
N TYR A 86 -10.35 10.08 18.98
CA TYR A 86 -9.24 9.24 18.52
C TYR A 86 -8.70 8.39 19.66
N ASP A 87 -8.49 9.01 20.81
CA ASP A 87 -8.03 8.34 22.01
C ASP A 87 -9.04 7.26 22.46
N ALA A 88 -10.33 7.59 22.51
CA ALA A 88 -11.37 6.63 22.87
C ALA A 88 -11.44 5.43 21.90
N VAL A 89 -11.31 5.67 20.59
CA VAL A 89 -11.27 4.58 19.59
C VAL A 89 -10.04 3.69 19.79
N LEU A 90 -8.86 4.29 19.92
CA LEU A 90 -7.60 3.56 20.02
C LEU A 90 -7.39 2.87 21.37
N ASN A 91 -8.19 3.21 22.38
CA ASN A 91 -8.24 2.53 23.68
C ASN A 91 -9.41 1.54 23.80
N HIS A 92 -10.23 1.36 22.76
CA HIS A 92 -11.40 0.48 22.82
C HIS A 92 -11.03 -0.99 23.11
N ARG A 93 -9.87 -1.45 22.62
CA ARG A 93 -9.34 -2.79 22.88
C ARG A 93 -7.83 -2.71 23.18
N PRO A 94 -7.29 -3.64 23.99
CA PRO A 94 -5.84 -3.67 24.28
C PRO A 94 -4.96 -3.90 23.05
N ALA A 95 -5.46 -4.66 22.06
CA ALA A 95 -4.78 -4.94 20.82
C ALA A 95 -5.77 -4.83 19.64
N MET A 96 -5.37 -4.11 18.59
CA MET A 96 -6.20 -3.84 17.41
C MET A 96 -5.43 -4.14 16.13
N PHE A 97 -5.90 -5.12 15.34
CA PHE A 97 -5.26 -5.48 14.08
C PHE A 97 -5.38 -4.37 13.02
N LYS A 98 -6.55 -3.73 12.92
CA LYS A 98 -6.78 -2.70 11.90
C LYS A 98 -7.82 -1.70 12.36
N VAL A 99 -7.45 -0.43 12.37
CA VAL A 99 -8.34 0.69 12.66
C VAL A 99 -8.45 1.58 11.43
N ILE A 100 -9.67 1.96 11.07
CA ILE A 100 -9.98 2.81 9.93
C ILE A 100 -10.69 4.04 10.46
N PHE A 101 -10.05 5.20 10.38
CA PHE A 101 -10.68 6.48 10.62
C PHE A 101 -11.23 7.02 9.30
N LEU A 102 -12.55 7.24 9.28
CA LEU A 102 -13.21 7.97 8.21
C LEU A 102 -13.16 9.46 8.53
N GLU A 103 -12.50 10.21 7.66
CA GLU A 103 -12.29 11.65 7.77
C GLU A 103 -12.80 12.37 6.52
N ARG A 104 -12.90 13.70 6.57
CA ARG A 104 -13.36 14.46 5.39
C ARG A 104 -12.33 14.49 4.25
N ARG A 105 -11.05 14.25 4.55
CA ARG A 105 -9.93 14.27 3.60
C ARG A 105 -8.91 13.19 3.95
N PHE A 106 -8.16 12.72 2.95
CA PHE A 106 -6.94 11.94 3.16
C PHE A 106 -5.78 12.83 3.62
N LEU A 107 -4.69 12.22 4.10
CA LEU A 107 -3.48 12.96 4.40
C LEU A 107 -2.75 13.34 3.10
N ILE A 108 -2.28 14.58 3.07
CA ILE A 108 -1.47 15.13 1.98
C ILE A 108 -0.10 15.53 2.52
N ASP A 109 0.91 15.47 1.65
CA ASP A 109 2.22 16.03 1.95
C ASP A 109 2.28 17.53 1.65
N ARG A 110 3.47 18.13 1.82
CA ARG A 110 3.71 19.56 1.56
C ARG A 110 3.43 19.99 0.12
N GLN A 111 3.48 19.06 -0.84
CA GLN A 111 3.24 19.32 -2.26
C GLN A 111 1.75 19.22 -2.59
N GLY A 112 0.91 18.87 -1.62
CA GLY A 112 -0.52 18.62 -1.80
C GLY A 112 -0.82 17.21 -2.32
N ASP A 113 0.20 16.36 -2.44
CA ASP A 113 0.03 15.01 -2.95
C ASP A 113 -0.44 14.06 -1.85
N LYS A 114 -1.31 13.12 -2.22
CA LYS A 114 -1.85 12.13 -1.27
C LYS A 114 -0.73 11.22 -0.73
N ILE A 115 -0.66 11.13 0.59
CA ILE A 115 0.20 10.17 1.28
C ILE A 115 -0.50 8.81 1.29
N ASN A 116 0.04 7.83 0.56
CA ASN A 116 -0.54 6.50 0.50
C ASN A 116 -0.19 5.62 1.71
N ALA A 117 1.07 5.65 2.13
CA ALA A 117 1.52 4.85 3.26
C ALA A 117 2.71 5.53 3.94
N ILE A 118 2.76 5.52 5.27
CA ILE A 118 3.77 6.18 6.07
C ILE A 118 4.07 5.41 7.38
N THR A 119 5.31 5.42 7.84
CA THR A 119 5.72 4.86 9.15
C THR A 119 5.56 5.89 10.25
N THR A 120 5.41 5.49 11.52
CA THR A 120 5.26 6.45 12.63
C THR A 120 6.44 7.40 12.76
N GLY A 121 7.68 6.94 12.53
CA GLY A 121 8.86 7.79 12.55
C GLY A 121 8.79 8.94 11.54
N ARG A 122 8.26 8.67 10.34
CA ARG A 122 8.02 9.70 9.32
C ARG A 122 6.84 10.60 9.65
N VAL A 123 5.76 10.05 10.22
CA VAL A 123 4.66 10.88 10.72
C VAL A 123 5.21 11.89 11.73
N ARG A 124 6.04 11.44 12.68
CA ARG A 124 6.65 12.30 13.71
C ARG A 124 7.55 13.38 13.14
N GLN A 125 8.38 13.05 12.14
CA GLN A 125 9.23 14.02 11.45
C GLN A 125 8.40 15.06 10.67
N SER A 126 7.27 14.63 10.11
CA SER A 126 6.40 15.48 9.28
C SER A 126 5.19 16.05 10.02
N LEU A 127 5.11 15.94 11.36
CA LEU A 127 3.96 16.38 12.16
C LEU A 127 3.70 17.89 12.03
N ASP A 128 4.75 18.69 11.90
CA ASP A 128 4.67 20.13 11.64
C ASP A 128 4.48 20.46 10.16
N GLU A 129 4.58 19.45 9.29
CA GLU A 129 4.62 19.56 7.83
C GLU A 129 3.28 19.16 7.18
N PHE A 130 2.44 18.37 7.85
CA PHE A 130 1.08 18.03 7.40
C PHE A 130 0.08 19.22 7.51
N GLY A 131 0.59 20.44 7.72
CA GLY A 131 -0.18 21.65 7.94
C GLY A 131 -0.33 22.52 6.68
N GLY A 132 -1.42 22.34 5.96
CA GLY A 132 -2.10 23.50 5.36
C GLY A 132 -2.79 24.35 6.45
N PRO A 133 -3.27 25.58 6.14
CA PRO A 133 -3.55 26.68 7.10
C PRO A 133 -4.74 26.49 8.07
N ILE A 134 -5.07 25.26 8.49
CA ILE A 134 -6.01 24.95 9.59
C ILE A 134 -5.64 23.60 10.25
N ALA A 135 -4.39 23.41 10.69
CA ALA A 135 -4.05 22.23 11.50
C ALA A 135 -4.56 22.43 12.93
N ASN A 136 -5.84 22.14 13.16
CA ASN A 136 -6.45 22.10 14.49
C ASN A 136 -5.56 21.31 15.48
N VAL A 137 -5.38 21.83 16.70
CA VAL A 137 -4.66 21.17 17.82
C VAL A 137 -5.05 19.69 17.98
N ASN A 138 -6.32 19.38 17.70
CA ASN A 138 -6.89 18.03 17.73
C ASN A 138 -6.22 17.05 16.72
N PHE A 139 -5.81 17.52 15.53
CA PHE A 139 -5.17 16.66 14.52
C PHE A 139 -3.76 16.22 14.93
N LYS A 140 -2.92 17.13 15.45
CA LYS A 140 -1.58 16.78 15.95
C LYS A 140 -1.68 15.79 17.13
N GLY A 141 -2.62 16.03 18.04
CA GLY A 141 -2.92 15.12 19.15
C GLY A 141 -3.32 13.73 18.68
N ALA A 142 -4.23 13.65 17.70
CA ALA A 142 -4.67 12.40 17.09
C ALA A 142 -3.51 11.63 16.43
N MET A 143 -2.67 12.30 15.63
CA MET A 143 -1.52 11.65 14.99
C MET A 143 -0.49 11.17 16.01
N ALA A 144 -0.23 11.96 17.06
CA ALA A 144 0.65 11.53 18.15
C ALA A 144 0.09 10.30 18.88
N CYS A 145 -1.22 10.24 19.11
CA CYS A 145 -1.88 9.09 19.71
C CYS A 145 -1.75 7.83 18.83
N ILE A 146 -2.03 7.94 17.53
CA ILE A 146 -1.84 6.86 16.56
C ILE A 146 -0.40 6.34 16.59
N CYS A 147 0.58 7.24 16.55
CA CYS A 147 2.00 6.84 16.56
C CYS A 147 2.34 6.07 17.84
N ARG A 148 1.97 6.58 19.02
CA ARG A 148 2.22 5.88 20.29
C ARG A 148 1.61 4.49 20.32
N LYS A 149 0.39 4.33 19.80
CA LYS A 149 -0.33 3.05 19.80
C LYS A 149 0.30 2.01 18.88
N ILE A 150 0.77 2.44 17.71
CA ILE A 150 1.50 1.57 16.79
C ILE A 150 2.87 1.20 17.36
N GLU A 151 3.61 2.17 17.90
CA GLU A 151 4.93 1.95 18.49
C GLU A 151 4.89 1.02 19.71
N ALA A 152 3.83 1.10 20.52
CA ALA A 152 3.59 0.20 21.64
C ALA A 152 3.08 -1.19 21.23
N GLY A 153 2.89 -1.47 19.94
CA GLY A 153 2.35 -2.75 19.45
C GLY A 153 0.87 -2.98 19.79
N GLN A 154 0.15 -1.94 20.22
CA GLN A 154 -1.28 -2.01 20.58
C GLN A 154 -2.18 -1.88 19.35
N CYS A 155 -1.65 -1.36 18.24
CA CYS A 155 -2.36 -1.27 16.97
C CYS A 155 -1.41 -1.59 15.81
N ASP A 156 -1.74 -2.59 14.99
CA ASP A 156 -0.85 -2.97 13.88
C ASP A 156 -0.92 -1.96 12.73
N ARG A 157 -2.13 -1.50 12.40
CA ARG A 157 -2.38 -0.64 11.25
C ARG A 157 -3.48 0.36 11.52
N VAL A 158 -3.20 1.63 11.23
CA VAL A 158 -4.21 2.68 11.17
C VAL A 158 -4.37 3.16 9.73
N HIS A 159 -5.60 3.27 9.28
CA HIS A 159 -5.95 3.85 7.98
C HIS A 159 -6.71 5.15 8.18
N ILE A 160 -6.37 6.19 7.43
CA ILE A 160 -7.10 7.47 7.40
C ILE A 160 -7.65 7.63 6.00
N LEU A 161 -8.98 7.57 5.87
CA LEU A 161 -9.66 7.52 4.59
C LEU A 161 -10.63 8.69 4.44
N PRO A 162 -10.74 9.30 3.25
CA PRO A 162 -11.82 10.24 2.99
C PRO A 162 -13.16 9.48 3.00
N ALA A 163 -14.17 9.96 3.72
CA ALA A 163 -15.48 9.33 3.67
C ALA A 163 -16.10 9.47 2.27
N GLY A 164 -16.75 8.40 1.81
CA GLY A 164 -17.40 8.40 0.51
C GLY A 164 -17.64 7.00 -0.03
N LYS A 165 -18.24 6.95 -1.21
CA LYS A 165 -18.66 5.72 -1.88
C LYS A 165 -17.49 4.77 -2.16
N ASN A 166 -17.62 3.54 -1.68
CA ASN A 166 -16.68 2.42 -1.87
C ASN A 166 -15.25 2.68 -1.33
N ILE A 167 -15.03 3.67 -0.47
CA ILE A 167 -13.68 4.06 -0.07
C ILE A 167 -12.99 2.97 0.76
N ILE A 168 -13.67 2.36 1.73
CA ILE A 168 -13.06 1.29 2.54
C ILE A 168 -12.79 0.07 1.67
N LYS A 169 -13.73 -0.25 0.77
CA LYS A 169 -13.58 -1.33 -0.20
C LYS A 169 -12.38 -1.09 -1.13
N HIS A 170 -12.23 0.11 -1.66
CA HIS A 170 -11.08 0.44 -2.51
C HIS A 170 -9.78 0.44 -1.70
N GLU A 171 -9.79 0.92 -0.47
CA GLU A 171 -8.63 0.88 0.40
C GLU A 171 -8.15 -0.55 0.66
N LEU A 172 -9.05 -1.49 0.94
CA LEU A 172 -8.66 -2.81 1.41
C LEU A 172 -8.51 -3.87 0.32
N PHE A 173 -9.07 -3.65 -0.88
CA PHE A 173 -9.11 -4.67 -1.93
C PHE A 173 -8.50 -4.21 -3.25
N THR A 174 -7.76 -3.10 -3.26
CA THR A 174 -7.03 -2.63 -4.46
C THR A 174 -5.54 -2.53 -4.17
N VAL A 175 -4.76 -2.57 -5.24
CA VAL A 175 -3.31 -2.43 -5.17
C VAL A 175 -2.94 -0.98 -4.80
N GLU A 176 -3.72 -0.02 -5.29
CA GLU A 176 -3.47 1.42 -5.16
C GLU A 176 -3.88 1.99 -3.79
N GLY A 177 -4.92 1.43 -3.16
CA GLY A 177 -5.55 2.01 -1.97
C GLY A 177 -6.29 3.32 -2.27
N ALA A 178 -7.08 3.79 -1.29
CA ALA A 178 -7.91 4.98 -1.39
C ALA A 178 -7.52 6.08 -0.40
N GLY A 179 -6.77 5.78 0.67
CA GLY A 179 -6.31 6.76 1.63
C GLY A 179 -4.88 6.50 2.11
N THR A 180 -4.65 6.76 3.40
CA THR A 180 -3.32 6.71 4.02
C THR A 180 -3.24 5.54 4.99
N LEU A 181 -2.23 4.69 4.85
CA LEU A 181 -1.87 3.63 5.80
C LEU A 181 -0.71 4.08 6.70
N ILE A 182 -0.89 3.99 8.02
CA ILE A 182 0.14 4.18 9.03
C ILE A 182 0.44 2.83 9.69
N ALA A 183 1.68 2.35 9.56
CA ALA A 183 2.15 1.10 10.19
C ALA A 183 3.69 1.05 10.24
N ASN A 184 4.24 0.26 11.15
CA ASN A 184 5.70 0.01 11.25
C ASN A 184 6.09 -1.45 10.99
N ASN A 185 5.16 -2.38 11.16
CA ASN A 185 5.40 -3.83 11.14
C ASN A 185 5.19 -4.45 9.76
N PHE A 186 5.67 -3.80 8.69
CA PHE A 186 5.59 -4.37 7.35
C PHE A 186 6.48 -5.62 7.27
N ARG A 187 5.87 -6.79 7.09
CA ARG A 187 6.62 -8.02 6.81
C ARG A 187 6.86 -8.13 5.33
N GLU A 188 8.09 -7.86 4.92
CA GLU A 188 8.53 -7.96 3.53
C GLU A 188 8.95 -9.40 3.21
N ASP A 189 8.48 -9.91 2.09
CA ASP A 189 8.88 -11.21 1.52
C ASP A 189 9.25 -11.00 0.05
N PHE A 190 10.34 -11.60 -0.40
CA PHE A 190 10.78 -11.56 -1.79
C PHE A 190 10.88 -12.98 -2.34
N ARG A 191 10.14 -13.26 -3.41
CA ARG A 191 10.02 -14.61 -3.95
C ARG A 191 9.52 -14.64 -5.38
N GLN A 192 9.70 -15.77 -6.03
CA GLN A 192 9.12 -16.03 -7.34
C GLN A 192 7.57 -16.02 -7.29
N VAL A 193 6.93 -15.64 -8.41
CA VAL A 193 5.48 -15.71 -8.58
C VAL A 193 5.01 -17.16 -8.58
N ARG A 194 4.01 -17.47 -7.74
CA ARG A 194 3.53 -18.84 -7.50
C ARG A 194 2.15 -19.12 -8.07
N THR A 195 1.26 -18.14 -8.11
CA THR A 195 -0.17 -18.36 -8.40
C THR A 195 -0.71 -17.46 -9.51
N ASP A 196 -1.80 -17.89 -10.14
CA ASP A 196 -2.52 -17.10 -11.15
C ASP A 196 -3.06 -15.78 -10.58
N ALA A 197 -3.40 -15.79 -9.29
CA ALA A 197 -3.80 -14.61 -8.52
C ALA A 197 -2.67 -13.57 -8.48
N GLU A 198 -1.45 -14.00 -8.17
CA GLU A 198 -0.28 -13.13 -8.18
C GLU A 198 0.03 -12.62 -9.58
N VAL A 199 -0.07 -13.46 -10.62
CA VAL A 199 0.06 -13.02 -12.02
C VAL A 199 -0.93 -11.89 -12.33
N ALA A 200 -2.18 -12.00 -11.85
CA ALA A 200 -3.18 -10.95 -12.06
C ALA A 200 -2.79 -9.62 -11.37
N ILE A 201 -2.24 -9.67 -10.16
CA ILE A 201 -1.75 -8.49 -9.43
C ILE A 201 -0.54 -7.88 -10.13
N VAL A 202 0.47 -8.69 -10.49
CA VAL A 202 1.66 -8.24 -11.23
C VAL A 202 1.26 -7.57 -12.53
N HIS A 203 0.37 -8.19 -13.31
CA HIS A 203 -0.14 -7.60 -14.55
C HIS A 203 -0.78 -6.22 -14.32
N ARG A 204 -1.51 -6.04 -13.21
CA ARG A 204 -2.10 -4.72 -12.87
C ARG A 204 -1.05 -3.70 -12.50
N ILE A 205 -0.05 -4.07 -11.70
CA ILE A 205 1.07 -3.18 -11.37
C ILE A 205 1.75 -2.72 -12.66
N LEU A 206 2.10 -3.65 -13.55
CA LEU A 206 2.74 -3.34 -14.83
C LEU A 206 1.87 -2.46 -15.75
N GLU A 207 0.58 -2.76 -15.87
CA GLU A 207 -0.35 -1.96 -16.69
C GLU A 207 -0.48 -0.51 -16.20
N MET A 208 -0.37 -0.25 -14.90
CA MET A 208 -0.35 1.12 -14.38
C MET A 208 0.88 1.90 -14.87
N TYR A 209 2.04 1.26 -14.95
CA TYR A 209 3.27 1.90 -15.39
C TYR A 209 3.37 2.02 -16.92
N LYS A 210 2.78 1.08 -17.66
CA LYS A 210 2.61 1.19 -19.11
C LYS A 210 1.80 2.45 -19.47
N ARG A 211 0.70 2.72 -18.75
CA ARG A 211 -0.12 3.93 -18.97
C ARG A 211 0.66 5.22 -18.74
N SER A 212 1.67 5.22 -17.87
CA SER A 212 2.58 6.34 -17.67
C SER A 212 3.75 6.41 -18.66
N GLY A 213 3.81 5.51 -19.66
CA GLY A 213 4.86 5.52 -20.69
C GLY A 213 6.21 4.93 -20.27
N PHE A 214 6.37 4.45 -19.03
CA PHE A 214 7.65 4.00 -18.49
C PHE A 214 7.95 2.51 -18.70
N LEU A 215 6.97 1.72 -19.14
CA LEU A 215 7.14 0.28 -19.32
C LEU A 215 6.54 -0.22 -20.63
N LYS A 216 7.31 -1.09 -21.30
CA LYS A 216 6.79 -1.86 -22.43
C LYS A 216 5.70 -2.82 -21.97
N PRO A 217 4.67 -3.08 -22.80
CA PRO A 217 3.57 -3.95 -22.41
C PRO A 217 4.05 -5.36 -22.06
N ARG A 218 3.39 -5.97 -21.06
CA ARG A 218 3.41 -7.42 -20.83
C ARG A 218 1.96 -7.87 -20.73
N SER A 219 1.54 -8.73 -21.65
CA SER A 219 0.18 -9.29 -21.62
C SER A 219 0.05 -10.31 -20.50
N LYS A 220 -1.16 -10.54 -19.99
CA LYS A 220 -1.40 -11.59 -19.00
C LYS A 220 -0.93 -12.98 -19.49
N ALA A 221 -1.08 -13.28 -20.78
CA ALA A 221 -0.56 -14.50 -21.39
C ALA A 221 0.96 -14.59 -21.25
N TYR A 222 1.68 -13.52 -21.58
CA TYR A 222 3.14 -13.45 -21.41
C TYR A 222 3.57 -13.76 -19.97
N LEU A 223 2.90 -13.15 -18.98
CA LEU A 223 3.21 -13.42 -17.56
C LEU A 223 2.93 -14.87 -17.15
N ASN A 224 1.91 -15.50 -17.74
CA ASN A 224 1.63 -16.91 -17.46
C ASN A 224 2.72 -17.81 -18.04
N ASP A 225 3.08 -17.61 -19.31
CA ASP A 225 4.07 -18.43 -20.02
C ASP A 225 5.48 -18.25 -19.42
N HIS A 226 5.79 -17.05 -18.93
CA HIS A 226 7.10 -16.69 -18.39
C HIS A 226 7.08 -16.52 -16.87
N ARG A 227 6.08 -17.09 -16.17
CA ARG A 227 5.89 -16.93 -14.72
C ARG A 227 7.17 -17.16 -13.92
N HIS A 228 7.98 -18.12 -14.34
CA HIS A 228 9.22 -18.49 -13.66
C HIS A 228 10.27 -17.36 -13.63
N ARG A 229 10.16 -16.37 -14.51
CA ARG A 229 11.04 -15.22 -14.58
C ARG A 229 10.59 -14.09 -13.67
N PHE A 230 9.34 -14.10 -13.18
CA PHE A 230 8.82 -13.00 -12.37
C PHE A 230 9.01 -13.29 -10.89
N TYR A 231 9.58 -12.31 -10.20
CA TYR A 231 9.68 -12.25 -8.75
C TYR A 231 8.82 -11.11 -8.24
N VAL A 232 8.29 -11.28 -7.03
CA VAL A 232 7.42 -10.34 -6.36
C VAL A 232 7.96 -10.02 -4.98
N THR A 233 7.79 -8.75 -4.61
CA THR A 233 7.87 -8.32 -3.22
C THR A 233 6.46 -8.28 -2.67
N ALA A 234 6.22 -8.96 -1.56
CA ALA A 234 4.97 -8.94 -0.84
C ALA A 234 5.13 -8.25 0.52
N ILE A 235 4.14 -7.48 0.92
CA ILE A 235 4.01 -6.92 2.27
C ILE A 235 2.82 -7.59 2.93
N ASP A 236 3.08 -8.34 4.00
CA ASP A 236 2.06 -9.06 4.77
C ASP A 236 1.20 -9.97 3.87
N GLY A 237 1.87 -10.67 2.95
CA GLY A 237 1.28 -11.62 2.00
C GLY A 237 0.65 -10.98 0.76
N ILE A 238 0.59 -9.64 0.69
CA ILE A 238 0.02 -8.92 -0.45
C ILE A 238 1.14 -8.51 -1.40
N VAL A 239 1.05 -8.88 -2.68
CA VAL A 239 2.02 -8.46 -3.70
C VAL A 239 1.96 -6.93 -3.90
N VAL A 240 3.10 -6.29 -3.71
CA VAL A 240 3.26 -4.83 -3.79
C VAL A 240 4.33 -4.40 -4.78
N GLY A 241 5.13 -5.31 -5.30
CA GLY A 241 6.15 -5.03 -6.30
C GLY A 241 6.50 -6.26 -7.11
N CYS A 242 7.12 -6.05 -8.26
CA CYS A 242 7.55 -7.12 -9.14
C CYS A 242 8.81 -6.74 -9.92
N VAL A 243 9.57 -7.76 -10.33
CA VAL A 243 10.72 -7.67 -11.23
C VAL A 243 10.74 -8.92 -12.12
N GLU A 244 11.12 -8.75 -13.38
CA GLU A 244 11.30 -9.79 -14.38
C GLU A 244 12.81 -10.09 -14.52
N GLN A 245 13.21 -11.32 -14.25
CA GLN A 245 14.56 -11.81 -14.48
C GLN A 245 14.78 -12.04 -15.98
N LYS A 246 15.78 -11.37 -16.54
CA LYS A 246 16.19 -11.56 -17.93
C LYS A 246 17.67 -11.90 -17.98
N ILE A 247 17.97 -13.16 -18.27
CA ILE A 247 19.34 -13.61 -18.48
C ILE A 247 19.85 -13.01 -19.78
N ILE A 248 20.99 -12.32 -19.72
CA ILE A 248 21.64 -11.70 -20.88
C ILE A 248 22.79 -12.56 -21.36
N ASP A 249 23.61 -13.03 -20.42
CA ASP A 249 24.72 -13.95 -20.62
C ASP A 249 24.99 -14.74 -19.33
N GLU A 250 26.10 -15.47 -19.27
CA GLU A 250 26.49 -16.32 -18.14
C GLU A 250 26.72 -15.55 -16.83
N LYS A 251 27.07 -14.27 -16.89
CA LYS A 251 27.40 -13.42 -15.74
C LYS A 251 26.41 -12.28 -15.52
N THR A 252 25.61 -11.96 -16.52
CA THR A 252 24.75 -10.78 -16.56
C THR A 252 23.27 -11.11 -16.53
N VAL A 253 22.57 -10.47 -15.60
CA VAL A 253 21.11 -10.49 -15.51
C VAL A 253 20.54 -9.08 -15.56
N GLU A 254 19.46 -8.91 -16.31
CA GLU A 254 18.69 -7.69 -16.35
C GLU A 254 17.53 -7.73 -15.33
N LEU A 255 17.37 -6.62 -14.59
CA LEU A 255 16.17 -6.30 -13.83
C LEU A 255 15.09 -5.73 -14.77
N GLY A 256 14.42 -6.61 -15.50
CA GLY A 256 13.34 -6.24 -16.41
C GLY A 256 12.06 -5.89 -15.66
N ALA A 257 11.19 -5.06 -16.26
CA ALA A 257 9.82 -4.81 -15.80
C ALA A 257 9.68 -4.49 -14.28
N LEU A 258 10.69 -3.85 -13.67
CA LEU A 258 10.68 -3.50 -12.27
C LEU A 258 9.60 -2.44 -11.99
N ALA A 259 8.61 -2.79 -11.16
CA ALA A 259 7.51 -1.91 -10.83
C ALA A 259 7.00 -2.15 -9.40
N ILE A 260 6.70 -1.06 -8.70
CA ILE A 260 6.18 -1.07 -7.31
C ILE A 260 4.80 -0.41 -7.29
N SER A 261 3.85 -0.99 -6.58
CA SER A 261 2.54 -0.41 -6.33
C SER A 261 2.65 1.05 -5.89
N THR A 262 1.77 1.90 -6.43
CA THR A 262 1.65 3.31 -6.01
C THR A 262 1.46 3.46 -4.52
N ARG A 263 0.82 2.49 -3.88
CA ARG A 263 0.49 2.50 -2.46
C ARG A 263 1.73 2.52 -1.55
N PHE A 264 2.76 1.76 -1.92
CA PHE A 264 3.95 1.56 -1.10
C PHE A 264 5.18 2.29 -1.65
N ARG A 265 4.96 3.28 -2.53
CA ARG A 265 6.04 4.19 -2.95
C ARG A 265 6.62 4.89 -1.74
N ASN A 266 7.92 5.17 -1.81
CA ASN A 266 8.70 5.82 -0.76
C ASN A 266 8.88 5.02 0.55
N GLN A 267 8.37 3.80 0.67
CA GLN A 267 8.55 2.95 1.86
C GLN A 267 9.76 2.00 1.79
N ARG A 268 10.81 2.36 1.03
CA ARG A 268 11.99 1.50 0.76
C ARG A 268 11.69 0.14 0.08
N VAL A 269 10.44 -0.17 -0.28
CA VAL A 269 10.06 -1.40 -1.01
C VAL A 269 10.85 -1.57 -2.31
N GLY A 270 11.11 -0.49 -3.05
CA GLY A 270 11.95 -0.54 -4.26
C GLY A 270 13.39 -0.95 -3.95
N VAL A 271 13.98 -0.38 -2.89
CA VAL A 271 15.33 -0.74 -2.38
C VAL A 271 15.36 -2.21 -1.98
N HIS A 272 14.37 -2.66 -1.20
CA HIS A 272 14.23 -4.06 -0.80
C HIS A 272 14.17 -4.96 -2.04
N THR A 273 13.28 -4.66 -2.99
CA THR A 273 13.05 -5.48 -4.20
C THR A 273 14.33 -5.66 -5.00
N VAL A 274 15.07 -4.58 -5.26
CA VAL A 274 16.32 -4.63 -6.05
C VAL A 274 17.41 -5.39 -5.29
N LYS A 275 17.62 -5.10 -4.00
CA LYS A 275 18.64 -5.78 -3.19
C LYS A 275 18.35 -7.28 -3.04
N SER A 276 17.10 -7.66 -2.77
CA SER A 276 16.68 -9.05 -2.64
C SER A 276 16.82 -9.80 -3.96
N PHE A 277 16.45 -9.17 -5.08
CA PHE A 277 16.69 -9.74 -6.41
C PHE A 277 18.19 -9.97 -6.64
N MET A 278 19.03 -8.95 -6.44
CA MET A 278 20.47 -9.08 -6.65
C MET A 278 21.10 -10.14 -5.76
N ALA A 279 20.73 -10.21 -4.48
CA ALA A 279 21.22 -11.25 -3.57
C ALA A 279 20.88 -12.66 -4.06
N LEU A 280 19.66 -12.87 -4.56
CA LEU A 280 19.24 -14.15 -5.14
C LEU A 280 20.00 -14.47 -6.42
N MET A 281 20.23 -13.48 -7.28
CA MET A 281 20.98 -13.71 -8.53
C MET A 281 22.46 -13.97 -8.26
N ARG A 282 23.05 -13.32 -7.25
CA ARG A 282 24.43 -13.60 -6.81
C ARG A 282 24.59 -15.03 -6.32
N SER A 283 23.62 -15.55 -5.56
CA SER A 283 23.68 -16.96 -5.14
C SER A 283 23.52 -17.95 -6.30
N GLN A 284 23.09 -17.48 -7.47
CA GLN A 284 23.05 -18.24 -8.73
C GLN A 284 24.30 -18.01 -9.61
N GLY A 285 25.27 -17.21 -9.16
CA GLY A 285 26.53 -16.97 -9.86
C GLY A 285 26.58 -15.71 -10.73
N TYR A 286 25.50 -14.92 -10.79
CA TYR A 286 25.50 -13.65 -11.54
C TYR A 286 26.26 -12.56 -10.78
N THR A 287 27.17 -11.87 -11.47
CA THR A 287 27.98 -10.77 -10.90
C THR A 287 27.72 -9.44 -11.57
N ARG A 288 26.88 -9.41 -12.62
CA ARG A 288 26.57 -8.21 -13.39
C ARG A 288 25.07 -7.99 -13.47
N PHE A 289 24.65 -6.78 -13.19
CA PHE A 289 23.26 -6.37 -13.14
C PHE A 289 23.04 -5.20 -14.08
N ILE A 290 22.05 -5.33 -14.96
CA ILE A 290 21.66 -4.22 -15.84
C ILE A 290 20.17 -3.90 -15.71
N SER A 291 19.78 -2.69 -16.06
CA SER A 291 18.38 -2.31 -16.22
C SER A 291 18.26 -1.19 -17.22
N LEU A 292 17.13 -1.14 -17.93
CA LEU A 292 16.81 -0.04 -18.85
C LEU A 292 15.59 0.72 -18.34
N THR A 293 15.71 2.03 -18.12
CA THR A 293 14.62 2.88 -17.64
C THR A 293 14.82 4.35 -18.05
N ASN A 294 13.70 5.06 -18.29
CA ASN A 294 13.63 6.52 -18.36
C ASN A 294 12.69 7.09 -17.27
N ASN A 295 12.37 6.28 -16.25
CA ASN A 295 11.54 6.69 -15.12
C ASN A 295 12.43 7.38 -14.08
N PRO A 296 12.28 8.69 -13.83
CA PRO A 296 13.18 9.44 -12.95
C PRO A 296 13.25 8.88 -11.52
N ARG A 297 12.14 8.29 -11.03
CA ARG A 297 12.12 7.68 -9.69
C ARG A 297 12.95 6.40 -9.62
N LEU A 298 12.96 5.62 -10.70
CA LEU A 298 13.75 4.40 -10.76
C LEU A 298 15.23 4.72 -11.01
N GLU A 299 15.53 5.75 -11.81
CA GLU A 299 16.89 6.26 -11.99
C GLU A 299 17.51 6.72 -10.65
N ALA A 300 16.76 7.49 -9.86
CA ALA A 300 17.20 7.93 -8.53
C ALA A 300 17.45 6.73 -7.59
N LEU A 301 16.59 5.70 -7.64
CA LEU A 301 16.78 4.46 -6.88
C LEU A 301 18.05 3.73 -7.31
N TYR A 302 18.32 3.63 -8.61
CA TYR A 302 19.52 3.00 -9.15
C TYR A 302 20.79 3.72 -8.73
N ALA A 303 20.82 5.05 -8.85
CA ALA A 303 21.93 5.86 -8.36
C ALA A 303 22.20 5.63 -6.86
N GLN A 304 21.16 5.59 -6.03
CA GLN A 304 21.29 5.30 -4.59
C GLN A 304 21.87 3.90 -4.32
N LEU A 305 21.61 2.93 -5.20
CA LEU A 305 22.08 1.56 -5.09
C LEU A 305 23.44 1.30 -5.74
N GLY A 306 24.09 2.34 -6.28
CA GLY A 306 25.42 2.25 -6.89
C GLY A 306 25.42 1.86 -8.36
N PHE A 307 24.26 1.76 -9.02
CA PHE A 307 24.23 1.59 -10.46
C PHE A 307 24.72 2.85 -11.16
N VAL A 308 25.53 2.67 -12.20
CA VAL A 308 26.04 3.74 -13.05
C VAL A 308 25.26 3.80 -14.36
N ARG A 309 24.99 5.02 -14.83
CA ARG A 309 24.42 5.25 -16.16
C ARG A 309 25.50 5.00 -17.21
N GLU A 310 25.45 3.86 -17.87
CA GLU A 310 26.51 3.42 -18.77
C GLU A 310 25.95 2.57 -19.93
N SER A 311 26.51 2.77 -21.12
CA SER A 311 26.26 1.95 -22.30
C SER A 311 27.52 1.15 -22.61
N ARG A 312 27.44 -0.18 -22.59
CA ARG A 312 28.58 -1.06 -22.85
C ARG A 312 28.45 -1.80 -24.16
N ALA A 313 29.56 -1.97 -24.88
CA ALA A 313 29.57 -2.59 -26.20
C ALA A 313 29.01 -4.03 -26.20
N GLU A 314 29.30 -4.79 -25.13
CA GLU A 314 28.81 -6.15 -24.93
C GLU A 314 27.28 -6.25 -24.80
N TYR A 315 26.58 -5.16 -24.45
CA TYR A 315 25.12 -5.14 -24.33
C TYR A 315 24.40 -4.46 -25.51
N ARG A 316 25.11 -4.12 -26.61
CA ARG A 316 24.53 -3.41 -27.77
C ARG A 316 23.28 -4.07 -28.32
N GLN A 317 23.28 -5.40 -28.48
CA GLN A 317 22.11 -6.13 -29.00
C GLN A 317 20.90 -5.94 -28.08
N ARG A 318 21.11 -6.02 -26.76
CA ARG A 318 20.04 -5.79 -25.80
C ARG A 318 19.56 -4.34 -25.82
N GLN A 319 20.47 -3.37 -25.91
CA GLN A 319 20.10 -1.96 -26.01
C GLN A 319 19.27 -1.66 -27.26
N ALA A 320 19.61 -2.24 -28.40
CA ALA A 320 18.87 -2.08 -29.66
C ALA A 320 17.41 -2.53 -29.55
N MET A 321 17.10 -3.48 -28.66
CA MET A 321 15.70 -3.88 -28.41
C MET A 321 14.89 -2.77 -27.73
N SER A 322 15.51 -1.83 -27.02
CA SER A 322 14.88 -0.68 -26.34
C SER A 322 15.61 0.62 -26.71
N PRO A 323 15.44 1.10 -27.96
CA PRO A 323 16.05 2.36 -28.38
C PRO A 323 15.59 3.50 -27.46
N ASP A 324 16.47 4.48 -27.25
CA ASP A 324 16.24 5.70 -26.47
C ASP A 324 15.94 5.48 -24.98
N VAL A 325 16.13 4.26 -24.46
CA VAL A 325 16.01 3.96 -23.03
C VAL A 325 17.39 3.89 -22.40
N THR A 326 17.59 4.68 -21.34
CA THR A 326 18.86 4.73 -20.61
C THR A 326 19.16 3.40 -19.92
N MET A 327 20.40 2.90 -20.09
CA MET A 327 20.91 1.73 -19.40
C MET A 327 21.64 2.11 -18.11
N PHE A 328 21.40 1.31 -17.08
CA PHE A 328 22.05 1.34 -15.78
C PHE A 328 22.75 0.02 -15.55
N CYS A 329 24.01 0.07 -15.13
CA CYS A 329 24.86 -1.09 -14.91
C CYS A 329 25.39 -1.09 -13.47
N LEU A 330 25.45 -2.26 -12.85
CA LEU A 330 26.17 -2.50 -11.62
C LEU A 330 26.97 -3.79 -11.82
N ILE A 331 28.27 -3.71 -11.61
CA ILE A 331 29.18 -4.83 -11.74
C ILE A 331 29.84 -5.05 -10.41
N ASP A 332 29.64 -6.23 -9.85
CA ASP A 332 30.40 -6.67 -8.71
C ASP A 332 31.76 -7.13 -9.23
N ASP A 333 32.80 -6.34 -8.96
CA ASP A 333 34.16 -6.75 -9.28
C ASP A 333 34.54 -7.90 -8.33
N PRO A 334 35.10 -9.03 -8.80
CA PRO A 334 35.53 -10.13 -7.93
C PRO A 334 36.63 -9.76 -6.92
N ALA A 335 37.12 -8.51 -6.93
CA ALA A 335 38.31 -8.04 -6.22
C ALA A 335 38.02 -6.94 -5.18
N GLY A 336 36.81 -6.88 -4.62
CA GLY A 336 36.41 -5.91 -3.59
C GLY A 336 35.90 -6.56 -2.31
#